data_AF-A0A0J6BD44-F1
#
_entry.id   AF-A0A0J6BD44-F1
#
_cell.length_a   1.000
_cell.length_b   1.000
_cell.length_c   1.000
_cell.angle_alpha   90.00
_cell.angle_beta   90.00
_cell.angle_gamma   90.00
#
_symmetry.space_group_name_H-M   'P 1'
#
loop_
_entity.id
_entity.type
_entity.pdbx_description
1 polymer ?
#
loop_
_entity_poly.entity_id
_entity_poly.type
_entity_poly.pdbx_seq_one_letter_code
_entity_poly.pdbx_strand_id
1 'polypeptide(L)'
;MNDPDAPHVQNGDDRANNLLGKSGLDDISGGKGRDTFWFRAGHGQGDPTNTLEDGDRIRDYESGEQIIIDGVNLSGRDITVNYDPEKNETRIGLDLPDGQGNKDGMPDKTIILDGDKRGDVSSTGTCCGGQATTIYINIPKAKDTGQLQQQVLPRSTPEEERSDEQPHDKRQSRMERPRTAGIRKEARWEWLAKARTD
;
A
#
# COMPACT_ATOMS: atom_id res chain seq x y z
N MET A 1 -1.56 40.96 8.02
CA MET A 1 -2.37 40.29 6.98
C MET A 1 -2.32 38.81 7.31
N ASN A 2 -3.48 38.16 7.45
CA ASN A 2 -3.52 36.70 7.55
C ASN A 2 -3.39 36.19 6.12
N ASP A 3 -2.35 35.41 5.86
CA ASP A 3 -2.18 34.71 4.60
C ASP A 3 -3.20 33.57 4.55
N PRO A 4 -4.19 33.60 3.64
CA PRO A 4 -5.21 32.55 3.54
C PRO A 4 -4.62 31.19 3.13
N ASP A 5 -3.40 31.17 2.59
CA ASP A 5 -2.72 29.94 2.14
C ASP A 5 -1.65 29.48 3.15
N ALA A 6 -1.65 30.05 4.35
CA ALA A 6 -0.74 29.64 5.41
C ALA A 6 -1.00 28.19 5.83
N PRO A 7 0.05 27.41 6.15
CA PRO A 7 -0.13 26.06 6.63
C PRO A 7 -1.04 25.98 7.87
N HIS A 8 -1.75 24.88 7.99
CA HIS A 8 -2.78 24.70 8.99
C HIS A 8 -2.55 23.40 9.75
N VAL A 9 -2.76 23.46 11.07
CA VAL A 9 -2.65 22.28 11.93
C VAL A 9 -3.98 22.08 12.64
N GLN A 10 -4.54 20.89 12.52
CA GLN A 10 -5.82 20.54 13.13
C GLN A 10 -5.69 19.20 13.86
N ASN A 11 -6.14 19.15 15.12
CA ASN A 11 -6.14 17.93 15.92
C ASN A 11 -7.55 17.66 16.43
N GLY A 12 -8.02 16.44 16.22
CA GLY A 12 -9.22 15.91 16.83
C GLY A 12 -9.02 15.49 18.28
N ASP A 13 -10.03 14.82 18.82
CA ASP A 13 -10.09 14.31 20.19
C ASP A 13 -10.23 12.78 20.22
N ASP A 14 -10.71 12.23 21.35
CA ASP A 14 -10.89 10.78 21.50
C ASP A 14 -12.23 10.27 20.91
N ARG A 15 -12.96 11.10 20.16
CA ARG A 15 -14.25 10.78 19.53
C ARG A 15 -14.12 10.83 18.01
N ALA A 16 -15.11 10.25 17.31
CA ALA A 16 -15.23 10.47 15.87
C ALA A 16 -15.35 11.96 15.55
N ASN A 17 -14.44 12.47 14.72
CA ASN A 17 -14.36 13.85 14.29
C ASN A 17 -14.58 13.99 12.78
N ASN A 18 -15.12 15.14 12.40
CA ASN A 18 -15.17 15.59 11.01
C ASN A 18 -14.19 16.75 10.88
N LEU A 19 -13.04 16.49 10.28
CA LEU A 19 -11.92 17.41 10.19
C LEU A 19 -11.89 17.99 8.78
N LEU A 20 -12.02 19.31 8.70
CA LEU A 20 -12.14 20.04 7.44
C LEU A 20 -10.80 20.67 7.11
N GLY A 21 -10.24 20.26 5.97
CA GLY A 21 -9.13 20.95 5.33
C GLY A 21 -9.52 22.37 4.93
N LYS A 22 -8.51 23.19 4.71
CA LYS A 22 -8.61 24.61 4.42
C LYS A 22 -7.66 24.94 3.27
N SER A 23 -7.67 26.18 2.79
CA SER A 23 -6.66 26.62 1.83
C SER A 23 -5.27 26.60 2.47
N GLY A 24 -4.25 26.28 1.68
CA GLY A 24 -2.89 26.08 2.19
C GLY A 24 -2.61 24.63 2.61
N LEU A 25 -1.36 24.34 2.97
CA LEU A 25 -0.94 22.99 3.35
C LEU A 25 -1.47 22.62 4.73
N ASP A 26 -2.34 21.60 4.79
CA ASP A 26 -2.91 21.09 6.02
C ASP A 26 -2.06 19.96 6.63
N ASP A 27 -2.05 19.93 7.96
CA ASP A 27 -1.47 18.87 8.77
C ASP A 27 -2.47 18.45 9.86
N ILE A 28 -3.15 17.34 9.62
CA ILE A 28 -4.37 16.94 10.34
C ILE A 28 -4.13 15.65 11.11
N SER A 29 -4.57 15.61 12.37
CA SER A 29 -4.62 14.39 13.19
C SER A 29 -6.06 14.14 13.67
N GLY A 30 -6.57 12.94 13.42
CA GLY A 30 -7.89 12.46 13.86
C GLY A 30 -7.99 12.32 15.38
N GLY A 31 -6.94 11.80 16.00
CA GLY A 31 -6.99 11.35 17.39
C GLY A 31 -7.48 9.91 17.46
N LYS A 32 -8.29 9.58 18.49
CA LYS A 32 -8.95 8.28 18.53
C LYS A 32 -10.34 8.43 17.98
N GLY A 33 -10.79 7.49 17.18
CA GLY A 33 -12.16 7.56 16.68
C GLY A 33 -12.31 6.80 15.39
N ARG A 34 -13.38 7.13 14.68
CA ARG A 34 -13.51 6.81 13.26
C ARG A 34 -13.66 8.14 12.58
N ASP A 35 -12.54 8.74 12.24
CA ASP A 35 -12.50 10.13 11.80
C ASP A 35 -12.78 10.25 10.31
N THR A 36 -13.21 11.44 9.92
CA THR A 36 -13.51 11.80 8.54
C THR A 36 -12.77 13.07 8.19
N PHE A 37 -11.85 12.97 7.24
CA PHE A 37 -11.04 14.07 6.73
C PHE A 37 -11.69 14.59 5.44
N TRP A 38 -12.13 15.83 5.44
CA TRP A 38 -12.85 16.47 4.34
C TRP A 38 -11.96 17.49 3.64
N PHE A 39 -11.82 17.32 2.33
CA PHE A 39 -11.19 18.28 1.44
C PHE A 39 -12.14 18.62 0.29
N ARG A 40 -11.89 19.76 -0.35
CA ARG A 40 -12.62 20.20 -1.54
C ARG A 40 -11.67 20.41 -2.71
N ALA A 41 -12.04 19.85 -3.84
CA ALA A 41 -11.40 20.03 -5.13
C ALA A 41 -12.44 20.44 -6.18
N GLY A 42 -12.16 21.52 -6.92
CA GLY A 42 -13.02 22.07 -7.96
C GLY A 42 -12.42 21.87 -9.36
N HIS A 43 -13.23 22.18 -10.38
CA HIS A 43 -12.86 22.07 -11.79
C HIS A 43 -11.97 23.26 -12.20
N GLY A 44 -10.69 23.21 -11.86
CA GLY A 44 -9.68 24.18 -12.33
C GLY A 44 -8.65 24.59 -11.30
N GLN A 45 -7.44 24.88 -11.77
CA GLN A 45 -6.40 25.51 -10.95
C GLN A 45 -6.86 26.91 -10.50
N GLY A 46 -6.86 27.15 -9.18
CA GLY A 46 -7.15 28.47 -8.61
C GLY A 46 -8.61 28.73 -8.23
N ASP A 47 -9.47 27.71 -8.11
CA ASP A 47 -10.77 27.86 -7.46
C ASP A 47 -10.55 28.23 -5.97
N PRO A 48 -11.00 29.40 -5.49
CA PRO A 48 -10.77 29.86 -4.12
C PRO A 48 -11.54 29.03 -3.07
N THR A 49 -12.37 28.08 -3.51
CA THR A 49 -13.04 27.10 -2.63
C THR A 49 -12.27 25.80 -2.51
N ASN A 50 -11.16 25.62 -3.24
CA ASN A 50 -10.30 24.46 -3.08
C ASN A 50 -9.63 24.49 -1.71
N THR A 51 -9.69 23.36 -1.03
CA THR A 51 -9.00 23.13 0.23
C THR A 51 -8.10 21.90 0.16
N LEU A 52 -8.02 21.25 -1.01
CA LEU A 52 -7.09 20.15 -1.25
C LEU A 52 -5.80 20.72 -1.85
N GLU A 53 -4.72 20.65 -1.09
CA GLU A 53 -3.40 21.01 -1.54
C GLU A 53 -2.47 19.81 -1.75
N ASP A 54 -1.48 20.01 -2.62
CA ASP A 54 -0.52 18.94 -2.89
C ASP A 54 0.42 18.80 -1.69
N GLY A 55 0.31 17.69 -0.98
CA GLY A 55 1.07 17.42 0.23
C GLY A 55 0.30 17.60 1.53
N ASP A 56 -1.02 17.80 1.49
CA ASP A 56 -1.85 17.73 2.71
C ASP A 56 -1.60 16.42 3.44
N ARG A 57 -1.41 16.51 4.76
CA ARG A 57 -0.92 15.41 5.59
C ARG A 57 -1.97 14.98 6.60
N ILE A 58 -2.21 13.68 6.68
CA ILE A 58 -2.98 13.05 7.75
C ILE A 58 -2.01 12.19 8.57
N ARG A 59 -1.78 12.57 9.84
CA ARG A 59 -0.72 12.00 10.67
C ARG A 59 -1.02 10.64 11.29
N ASP A 60 -2.29 10.28 11.38
CA ASP A 60 -2.71 9.14 12.21
C ASP A 60 -3.80 8.29 11.55
N TYR A 61 -3.99 8.40 10.23
CA TYR A 61 -5.05 7.66 9.53
C TYR A 61 -5.10 6.16 9.91
N GLU A 62 -6.26 5.68 10.31
CA GLU A 62 -6.52 4.27 10.65
C GLU A 62 -7.54 3.61 9.70
N SER A 63 -7.48 2.28 9.61
CA SER A 63 -8.44 1.52 8.79
C SER A 63 -9.86 1.67 9.35
N GLY A 64 -10.80 2.11 8.52
CA GLY A 64 -12.20 2.35 8.89
C GLY A 64 -12.57 3.84 9.00
N GLU A 65 -11.59 4.72 8.85
CA GLU A 65 -11.73 6.16 8.66
C GLU A 65 -12.00 6.52 7.20
N GLN A 66 -12.30 7.79 6.94
CA GLN A 66 -12.74 8.28 5.65
C GLN A 66 -11.95 9.50 5.21
N ILE A 67 -11.55 9.51 3.94
CA ILE A 67 -11.06 10.72 3.27
C ILE A 67 -12.11 11.10 2.23
N ILE A 68 -12.70 12.28 2.35
CA ILE A 68 -13.74 12.77 1.45
C ILE A 68 -13.17 13.92 0.63
N ILE A 69 -13.24 13.78 -0.69
CA ILE A 69 -12.93 14.85 -1.64
C ILE A 69 -14.25 15.31 -2.27
N ASP A 70 -14.73 16.47 -1.84
CA ASP A 70 -15.90 17.14 -2.39
C ASP A 70 -15.55 17.92 -3.67
N GLY A 71 -16.52 18.10 -4.57
CA GLY A 71 -16.40 18.72 -5.89
C GLY A 71 -15.87 17.84 -7.04
N VAL A 72 -15.40 16.61 -6.77
CA VAL A 72 -14.92 15.66 -7.80
C VAL A 72 -15.48 14.24 -7.63
N ASN A 73 -15.60 13.53 -8.77
CA ASN A 73 -15.95 12.11 -8.80
C ASN A 73 -14.76 11.29 -9.30
N LEU A 74 -14.15 10.53 -8.39
CA LEU A 74 -12.99 9.68 -8.64
C LEU A 74 -13.36 8.21 -8.50
N SER A 75 -13.06 7.45 -9.53
CA SER A 75 -13.08 5.99 -9.51
C SER A 75 -11.76 5.45 -8.97
N GLY A 76 -11.70 4.15 -8.68
CA GLY A 76 -10.45 3.52 -8.25
C GLY A 76 -9.32 3.56 -9.28
N ARG A 77 -9.57 3.93 -10.54
CA ARG A 77 -8.52 4.16 -11.55
C ARG A 77 -7.87 5.54 -11.42
N ASP A 78 -8.59 6.47 -10.82
CA ASP A 78 -8.17 7.87 -10.65
C ASP A 78 -7.44 8.06 -9.31
N ILE A 79 -7.23 6.97 -8.56
CA ILE A 79 -6.61 6.97 -7.24
C ILE A 79 -5.44 5.99 -7.26
N THR A 80 -4.27 6.48 -6.88
CA THR A 80 -3.05 5.68 -6.73
C THR A 80 -2.62 5.68 -5.26
N VAL A 81 -2.09 4.56 -4.78
CA VAL A 81 -1.55 4.45 -3.42
C VAL A 81 -0.15 3.86 -3.49
N ASN A 82 0.83 4.63 -3.02
CA ASN A 82 2.23 4.25 -3.03
C ASN A 82 2.88 4.48 -1.66
N TYR A 83 3.62 3.51 -1.16
CA TYR A 83 4.35 3.64 0.11
C TYR A 83 5.82 3.95 -0.15
N ASP A 84 6.31 5.00 0.49
CA ASP A 84 7.71 5.39 0.51
C ASP A 84 8.34 4.91 1.84
N PRO A 85 9.15 3.83 1.81
CA PRO A 85 9.79 3.30 3.00
C PRO A 85 10.92 4.17 3.55
N GLU A 86 11.48 5.08 2.76
CA GLU A 86 12.55 5.98 3.23
C GLU A 86 11.99 7.08 4.13
N LYS A 87 10.77 7.53 3.82
CA LYS A 87 10.04 8.54 4.60
C LYS A 87 9.04 7.94 5.58
N ASN A 88 8.78 6.63 5.48
CA ASN A 88 7.74 5.93 6.23
C ASN A 88 6.39 6.64 6.08
N GLU A 89 5.96 6.84 4.82
CA GLU A 89 4.70 7.52 4.49
C GLU A 89 4.03 6.86 3.29
N THR A 90 2.70 6.91 3.25
CA THR A 90 1.89 6.46 2.13
C THR A 90 1.31 7.67 1.41
N ARG A 91 1.44 7.68 0.09
CA ARG A 91 0.99 8.76 -0.80
C ARG A 91 -0.25 8.31 -1.55
N ILE A 92 -1.33 9.05 -1.38
CA ILE A 92 -2.57 8.88 -2.15
C ILE A 92 -2.53 9.92 -3.28
N GLY A 93 -2.23 9.48 -4.50
CA GLY A 93 -2.29 10.34 -5.67
C GLY A 93 -3.69 10.35 -6.27
N LEU A 94 -4.19 11.54 -6.61
CA LEU A 94 -5.53 11.78 -7.14
C LEU A 94 -5.41 12.39 -8.55
N ASP A 95 -5.92 11.70 -9.56
CA ASP A 95 -6.07 12.18 -10.95
C ASP A 95 -7.40 12.94 -11.05
N LEU A 96 -7.29 14.26 -10.92
CA LEU A 96 -8.40 15.19 -10.86
C LEU A 96 -8.80 15.61 -12.28
N PRO A 97 -10.09 15.91 -12.51
CA PRO A 97 -10.49 16.49 -13.78
C PRO A 97 -9.83 17.86 -14.01
N ASP A 98 -9.34 18.10 -15.23
CA ASP A 98 -8.94 19.41 -15.70
C ASP A 98 -10.14 20.39 -15.77
N GLY A 99 -9.88 21.65 -16.11
CA GLY A 99 -10.93 22.67 -16.28
C GLY A 99 -11.96 22.36 -17.39
N GLN A 100 -11.78 21.26 -18.12
CA GLN A 100 -12.67 20.74 -19.16
C GLN A 100 -13.32 19.40 -18.76
N GLY A 101 -13.02 18.86 -17.57
CA GLY A 101 -13.56 17.61 -17.05
C GLY A 101 -12.78 16.35 -17.44
N ASN A 102 -11.63 16.47 -18.11
CA ASN A 102 -10.81 15.33 -18.54
C ASN A 102 -9.77 14.96 -17.48
N LYS A 103 -9.41 13.67 -17.43
CA LYS A 103 -8.36 13.11 -16.57
C LYS A 103 -7.24 12.57 -17.46
N ASP A 104 -6.00 12.70 -17.04
CA ASP A 104 -4.84 12.37 -17.86
C ASP A 104 -4.11 11.08 -17.45
N GLY A 105 -4.56 10.44 -16.36
CA GLY A 105 -3.99 9.22 -15.82
C GLY A 105 -2.82 9.45 -14.87
N MET A 106 -2.45 10.70 -14.58
CA MET A 106 -1.40 11.07 -13.64
C MET A 106 -2.01 11.74 -12.40
N PRO A 107 -1.43 11.55 -11.20
CA PRO A 107 -1.86 12.30 -10.03
C PRO A 107 -1.60 13.81 -10.18
N ASP A 108 -2.65 14.62 -10.02
CA ASP A 108 -2.57 16.09 -9.94
C ASP A 108 -2.29 16.58 -8.52
N LYS A 109 -2.86 15.88 -7.53
CA LYS A 109 -2.74 16.19 -6.10
C LYS A 109 -2.41 14.94 -5.31
N THR A 110 -1.63 15.09 -4.26
CA THR A 110 -1.23 14.00 -3.36
C THR A 110 -1.62 14.32 -1.93
N ILE A 111 -2.30 13.38 -1.26
CA ILE A 111 -2.44 13.37 0.20
C ILE A 111 -1.38 12.43 0.78
N ILE A 112 -0.72 12.86 1.85
CA ILE A 112 0.30 12.08 2.57
C ILE A 112 -0.31 11.50 3.84
N LEU A 113 -0.16 10.21 4.04
CA LEU A 113 -0.49 9.52 5.28
C LEU A 113 0.79 9.06 5.98
N ASP A 114 0.91 9.27 7.28
CA ASP A 114 2.06 8.77 8.03
C ASP A 114 2.03 7.26 8.20
N GLY A 115 3.17 6.61 7.95
CA GLY A 115 3.36 5.17 8.06
C GLY A 115 2.99 4.37 6.81
N ASP A 116 3.20 3.05 6.91
CA ASP A 116 2.75 2.10 5.90
C ASP A 116 1.25 1.87 6.03
N LYS A 117 0.51 2.46 5.09
CA LYS A 117 -0.94 2.35 4.95
C LYS A 117 -1.28 1.61 3.65
N ARG A 118 -0.39 0.78 3.10
CA ARG A 118 -0.72 -0.05 1.94
C ARG A 118 -1.91 -0.94 2.27
N GLY A 119 -2.87 -0.98 1.38
CA GLY A 119 -4.09 -1.76 1.56
C GLY A 119 -4.98 -1.70 0.32
N ASP A 120 -6.14 -2.35 0.40
CA ASP A 120 -7.13 -2.30 -0.66
C ASP A 120 -7.81 -0.92 -0.63
N VAL A 121 -7.73 -0.21 -1.76
CA VAL A 121 -8.39 1.08 -1.93
C VAL A 121 -9.78 0.84 -2.48
N SER A 122 -10.77 1.46 -1.86
CA SER A 122 -12.10 1.57 -2.43
C SER A 122 -12.53 3.03 -2.44
N SER A 123 -13.23 3.43 -3.50
CA SER A 123 -13.87 4.74 -3.57
C SER A 123 -15.35 4.59 -3.83
N THR A 124 -16.14 5.45 -3.19
CA THR A 124 -17.55 5.62 -3.52
C THR A 124 -17.75 7.04 -4.03
N GLY A 125 -17.92 7.17 -5.34
CA GLY A 125 -18.38 8.40 -5.95
C GLY A 125 -19.92 8.46 -5.92
N THR A 126 -20.49 9.60 -5.58
CA THR A 126 -21.93 9.82 -5.82
C THR A 126 -22.12 10.16 -7.29
N CYS A 127 -22.78 9.27 -8.04
CA CYS A 127 -23.25 9.66 -9.37
C CYS A 127 -24.50 10.54 -9.22
N CYS A 128 -24.55 11.60 -10.02
CA CYS A 128 -25.73 12.45 -10.23
C CYS A 128 -26.23 13.20 -8.97
N GLY A 129 -25.60 14.33 -8.65
CA GLY A 129 -26.19 15.38 -7.80
C GLY A 129 -25.26 15.98 -6.75
N GLY A 130 -24.22 15.25 -6.35
CA GLY A 130 -23.11 15.75 -5.54
C GLY A 130 -21.83 15.11 -6.06
N GLN A 131 -20.82 15.90 -6.39
CA GLN A 131 -19.53 15.39 -6.84
C GLN A 131 -18.67 15.12 -5.61
N ALA A 132 -19.00 14.13 -4.79
CA ALA A 132 -18.15 13.76 -3.66
C ALA A 132 -17.63 12.35 -3.84
N THR A 133 -16.34 12.19 -3.58
CA THR A 133 -15.65 10.90 -3.52
C THR A 133 -15.25 10.63 -2.09
N THR A 134 -15.74 9.52 -1.53
CA THR A 134 -15.17 8.98 -0.30
C THR A 134 -14.15 7.91 -0.63
N ILE A 135 -12.96 8.01 -0.06
CA ILE A 135 -11.85 7.07 -0.20
C ILE A 135 -11.71 6.32 1.13
N TYR A 136 -11.59 5.00 1.01
CA TYR A 136 -11.28 4.10 2.12
C TYR A 136 -10.04 3.30 1.76
N ILE A 137 -9.11 3.21 2.71
CA ILE A 137 -7.97 2.32 2.63
C ILE A 137 -8.14 1.24 3.69
N ASN A 138 -8.41 0.01 3.23
CA ASN A 138 -8.46 -1.15 4.10
C ASN A 138 -7.05 -1.69 4.31
N ILE A 139 -6.41 -1.24 5.39
CA ILE A 139 -5.07 -1.68 5.76
C ILE A 139 -5.19 -3.12 6.30
N PRO A 140 -4.62 -4.13 5.62
CA PRO A 140 -4.64 -5.48 6.14
C PRO A 140 -3.90 -5.47 7.46
N LYS A 141 -4.58 -5.89 8.54
CA LYS A 141 -3.91 -6.16 9.80
C LYS A 141 -2.74 -7.07 9.49
N ALA A 142 -1.54 -6.68 9.89
CA ALA A 142 -0.37 -7.53 9.79
C ALA A 142 -0.81 -8.91 10.32
N LYS A 143 -0.75 -9.94 9.48
CA LYS A 143 -0.87 -11.30 10.00
C LYS A 143 0.16 -11.35 11.10
N ASP A 144 -0.25 -11.69 12.33
CA ASP A 144 0.68 -12.05 13.38
C ASP A 144 1.68 -13.01 12.72
N THR A 145 2.87 -12.49 12.43
CA THR A 145 3.99 -13.29 11.97
C THR A 145 4.38 -14.05 13.21
N GLY A 146 3.64 -15.14 13.45
CA GLY A 146 3.84 -16.06 14.52
C GLY A 146 5.33 -16.29 14.60
N GLN A 147 5.86 -16.03 15.80
CA GLN A 147 7.21 -16.39 16.17
C GLN A 147 7.56 -17.71 15.49
N LEU A 148 8.49 -17.70 14.54
CA LEU A 148 9.26 -18.89 14.23
C LEU A 148 10.08 -19.17 15.50
N GLN A 149 9.43 -19.74 16.51
CA GLN A 149 10.12 -20.53 17.51
C GLN A 149 10.78 -21.64 16.71
N GLN A 150 12.08 -21.45 16.45
CA GLN A 150 12.96 -22.55 16.12
C GLN A 150 12.66 -23.63 17.16
N GLN A 151 12.02 -24.71 16.72
CA GLN A 151 12.03 -25.95 17.48
C GLN A 151 13.49 -26.35 17.58
N VAL A 152 14.12 -25.98 18.70
CA VAL A 152 15.35 -26.60 19.15
C VAL A 152 14.97 -28.04 19.43
N LEU A 153 15.18 -28.90 18.44
CA LEU A 153 15.14 -30.35 18.63
C LEU A 153 16.12 -30.66 19.77
N PRO A 154 15.72 -31.41 20.81
CA PRO A 154 16.64 -31.81 21.84
C PRO A 154 17.75 -32.68 21.23
N ARG A 155 19.01 -32.31 21.50
CA ARG A 155 20.19 -33.12 21.21
C ARG A 155 19.99 -34.51 21.79
N SER A 156 19.93 -35.53 20.93
CA SER A 156 20.16 -36.91 21.34
C SER A 156 21.62 -37.04 21.82
N THR A 157 21.76 -37.56 23.03
CA THR A 157 23.01 -38.03 23.63
C THR A 157 23.66 -39.12 22.77
N PRO A 158 25.00 -39.20 22.71
CA PRO A 158 25.68 -40.28 22.00
C PRO A 158 25.64 -41.55 22.88
N GLU A 159 24.98 -42.61 22.41
CA GLU A 159 25.14 -43.94 22.98
C GLU A 159 26.36 -44.65 22.39
N GLU A 160 27.04 -45.32 23.30
CA GLU A 160 28.35 -45.91 23.33
C GLU A 160 28.49 -47.14 22.40
N GLU A 161 29.73 -47.40 21.97
CA GLU A 161 30.18 -48.59 21.27
C GLU A 161 29.67 -49.90 21.87
N ARG A 162 29.23 -50.83 21.01
CA ARG A 162 29.53 -52.25 21.18
C ARG A 162 29.76 -52.92 19.83
N SER A 163 30.97 -53.45 19.71
CA SER A 163 31.40 -54.46 18.75
C SER A 163 30.54 -55.71 18.86
N ASP A 164 30.34 -56.43 17.75
CA ASP A 164 30.79 -57.83 17.60
C ASP A 164 30.31 -58.45 16.27
N GLU A 165 31.29 -59.00 15.54
CA GLU A 165 31.31 -60.23 14.73
C GLU A 165 30.28 -60.50 13.59
N GLN A 166 30.80 -60.50 12.35
CA GLN A 166 30.42 -61.36 11.21
C GLN A 166 30.72 -62.86 11.52
N PRO A 167 30.30 -63.91 10.75
CA PRO A 167 30.05 -63.95 9.29
C PRO A 167 28.98 -64.95 8.74
N HIS A 168 28.59 -64.79 7.46
CA HIS A 168 28.74 -65.78 6.36
C HIS A 168 27.79 -65.55 5.16
N ASP A 169 28.43 -65.22 4.03
CA ASP A 169 28.30 -65.82 2.68
C ASP A 169 26.93 -66.27 2.13
N LYS A 170 26.52 -65.64 1.01
CA LYS A 170 26.08 -66.34 -0.20
C LYS A 170 26.08 -65.43 -1.45
N ARG A 171 26.99 -65.75 -2.36
CA ARG A 171 26.98 -65.55 -3.82
C ARG A 171 25.57 -65.43 -4.44
N GLN A 172 25.32 -64.45 -5.33
CA GLN A 172 25.45 -64.54 -6.80
C GLN A 172 24.65 -63.44 -7.54
N SER A 173 25.34 -62.75 -8.47
CA SER A 173 24.90 -62.26 -9.80
C SER A 173 23.52 -61.61 -9.98
N ARG A 174 23.50 -60.33 -10.40
CA ARG A 174 23.04 -59.94 -11.75
C ARG A 174 23.36 -58.47 -12.06
N MET A 175 23.84 -58.29 -13.27
CA MET A 175 24.26 -57.06 -13.92
C MET A 175 23.04 -56.39 -14.58
N GLU A 176 22.71 -55.15 -14.24
CA GLU A 176 21.98 -54.23 -15.12
C GLU A 176 22.49 -52.79 -14.96
N ARG A 177 22.77 -52.17 -16.11
CA ARG A 177 23.29 -50.81 -16.31
C ARG A 177 22.14 -49.79 -16.45
N PRO A 178 22.42 -48.47 -16.43
CA PRO A 178 21.51 -47.44 -15.93
C PRO A 178 20.55 -46.90 -16.99
N ARG A 179 19.44 -46.30 -16.53
CA ARG A 179 18.63 -45.39 -17.35
C ARG A 179 18.65 -43.97 -16.78
N THR A 180 19.24 -43.11 -17.58
CA THR A 180 19.31 -41.65 -17.48
C THR A 180 17.96 -41.02 -17.82
N ALA A 181 17.50 -40.08 -17.00
CA ALA A 181 16.62 -38.97 -17.34
C ALA A 181 16.65 -38.02 -16.13
N GLY A 182 16.92 -36.72 -16.19
CA GLY A 182 17.06 -35.77 -17.28
C GLY A 182 16.89 -34.41 -16.61
N ILE A 183 17.98 -33.84 -16.08
CA ILE A 183 18.00 -32.49 -15.52
C ILE A 183 18.31 -31.52 -16.67
N ARG A 184 17.41 -30.58 -16.93
CA ARG A 184 17.66 -29.22 -17.47
C ARG A 184 16.32 -28.56 -17.81
N LYS A 185 16.07 -27.34 -17.33
CA LYS A 185 16.48 -26.09 -18.01
C LYS A 185 16.12 -24.88 -17.14
N GLU A 186 17.13 -24.05 -16.90
CA GLU A 186 17.02 -22.67 -16.44
C GLU A 186 16.33 -21.82 -17.52
N ALA A 187 15.44 -20.92 -17.12
CA ALA A 187 14.85 -19.92 -18.00
C ALA A 187 15.56 -18.57 -17.79
N ARG A 188 16.37 -18.19 -18.78
CA ARG A 188 16.96 -16.85 -18.97
C ARG A 188 15.95 -16.00 -19.74
N TRP A 189 15.50 -14.91 -19.16
CA TRP A 189 14.70 -13.89 -19.86
C TRP A 189 15.62 -12.72 -20.25
N GLU A 190 15.93 -12.61 -21.53
CA GLU A 190 16.38 -11.38 -22.18
C GLU A 190 15.24 -10.88 -23.07
N TRP A 191 14.79 -9.66 -22.87
CA TRP A 191 13.96 -8.95 -23.83
C TRP A 191 14.76 -7.76 -24.40
N LEU A 192 14.96 -7.81 -25.71
CA LEU A 192 15.54 -6.78 -26.55
C LEU A 192 14.50 -5.70 -26.83
N ALA A 193 14.87 -4.45 -26.55
CA ALA A 193 14.22 -3.26 -27.08
C ALA A 193 14.49 -3.14 -28.59
N LYS A 194 13.44 -2.90 -29.38
CA LYS A 194 13.56 -2.48 -30.78
C LYS A 194 12.71 -1.24 -31.00
N ALA A 195 13.36 -0.08 -30.91
CA ALA A 195 12.84 1.17 -31.44
C ALA A 195 12.80 1.08 -32.97
N ARG A 196 11.70 1.55 -33.55
CA ARG A 196 11.43 1.61 -34.98
C ARG A 196 11.50 3.08 -35.40
N THR A 197 12.13 3.30 -36.54
CA THR A 197 12.10 4.50 -37.38
C THR A 197 10.68 5.05 -37.53
N ASP A 198 10.51 6.37 -37.39
CA ASP A 198 10.54 7.33 -38.51
C ASP A 198 10.89 8.74 -37.98
#